data_AF-A0A9D6QVL3-F1
#
_entry.id   AF-A0A9D6QVL3-F1
#
_cell.length_a   1.000
_cell.length_b   1.000
_cell.length_c   1.000
_cell.angle_alpha   90.00
_cell.angle_beta   90.00
_cell.angle_gamma   90.00
#
_symmetry.space_group_name_H-M   'P 1'
#
loop_
_entity.id
_entity.type
_entity.pdbx_description
1 polymer ?
#
loop_
_entity_poly.entity_id
_entity_poly.type
_entity_poly.pdbx_seq_one_letter_code
_entity_poly.pdbx_strand_id
1 'polypeptide(L)'
;MSQVYNWQLGRKMSYPYDESHPAWQFAFVFNTNRCIGCQTCTMACKSTWTFAKGQELMWWNNVESKPYGSYPQFWDVKLLQLLHEADPDGQKWNARAAGKNGGGPYGKFDGKTIFEAAETLKDPKQAQRVLGYLPTDEEWTSPNIYEETAAGRLRGPNDWTESVQLPEHKVWCFHLARICNHCTYPGCLAACPRQAIYKRPEDGIVLIDQSRCRGYRKCVEACPYK
;
A
#
# COMPACT_ATOMS: atom_id res chain seq x y z
N MET A 1 5.40 8.23 -21.07
CA MET A 1 5.06 7.02 -20.31
C MET A 1 4.44 6.03 -21.28
N SER A 2 4.73 4.75 -21.12
CA SER A 2 4.15 3.68 -21.93
C SER A 2 2.70 3.41 -21.50
N GLN A 3 1.90 2.84 -22.40
CA GLN A 3 0.52 2.45 -22.12
C GLN A 3 0.47 0.94 -21.89
N VAL A 4 0.26 0.52 -20.64
CA VAL A 4 0.27 -0.89 -20.22
C VAL A 4 -1.14 -1.33 -19.84
N TYR A 5 -1.50 -2.59 -20.14
CA TYR A 5 -2.81 -3.10 -19.73
C TYR A 5 -2.77 -3.59 -18.28
N ASN A 6 -3.65 -3.04 -17.43
CA ASN A 6 -3.84 -3.54 -16.07
C ASN A 6 -5.19 -4.25 -15.97
N TRP A 7 -5.13 -5.58 -15.95
CA TRP A 7 -6.31 -6.43 -15.85
C TRP A 7 -7.10 -6.22 -14.54
N GLN A 8 -6.44 -5.81 -13.46
CA GLN A 8 -7.09 -5.48 -12.18
C GLN A 8 -7.91 -4.21 -12.26
N LEU A 9 -7.61 -3.31 -13.21
CA LEU A 9 -8.36 -2.09 -13.46
C LEU A 9 -9.31 -2.23 -14.66
N GLY A 10 -9.19 -3.32 -15.44
CA GLY A 10 -9.95 -3.53 -16.66
C GLY A 10 -9.71 -2.45 -17.73
N ARG A 11 -8.53 -1.81 -17.73
CA ARG A 11 -8.16 -0.78 -18.71
C ARG A 11 -6.65 -0.64 -18.87
N LYS A 12 -6.24 0.07 -19.92
CA LYS A 12 -4.88 0.59 -20.05
C LYS A 12 -4.64 1.73 -19.06
N MET A 13 -3.42 1.84 -18.58
CA MET A 13 -2.96 2.91 -17.71
C MET A 13 -1.56 3.38 -18.13
N SER A 14 -1.22 4.59 -17.70
CA SER A 14 0.14 5.13 -17.88
C SER A 14 1.13 4.46 -16.93
N TYR A 15 2.26 3.97 -17.44
CA TYR A 15 3.36 3.45 -16.62
C TYR A 15 4.72 3.87 -17.21
N PRO A 16 5.77 4.17 -16.41
CA PRO A 16 7.04 4.66 -16.95
C PRO A 16 7.83 3.68 -17.83
N TYR A 17 7.54 2.38 -17.73
CA TYR A 17 8.24 1.33 -18.47
C TYR A 17 7.26 0.53 -19.33
N ASP A 18 7.80 -0.17 -20.33
CA ASP A 18 7.01 -1.06 -21.17
C ASP A 18 6.48 -2.25 -20.38
N GLU A 19 5.40 -2.83 -20.89
CA GLU A 19 4.74 -3.98 -20.26
C GLU A 19 5.69 -5.19 -20.24
N SER A 20 5.92 -5.74 -19.06
CA SER A 20 6.78 -6.90 -18.84
C SER A 20 6.23 -7.72 -17.68
N HIS A 21 6.09 -9.03 -17.89
CA HIS A 21 5.55 -9.96 -16.90
C HIS A 21 6.56 -11.06 -16.59
N PRO A 22 6.68 -11.49 -15.31
CA PRO A 22 7.53 -12.62 -14.95
C PRO A 22 6.93 -13.93 -15.47
N ALA A 23 7.76 -14.99 -15.53
CA ALA A 23 7.33 -16.33 -15.91
C ALA A 23 6.21 -16.87 -14.99
N TRP A 24 6.32 -16.58 -13.69
CA TRP A 24 5.24 -16.72 -12.73
C TRP A 24 5.36 -15.63 -11.65
N GLN A 25 4.26 -15.35 -10.95
CA GLN A 25 4.21 -14.32 -9.92
C GLN A 25 4.03 -14.97 -8.56
N PHE A 26 5.00 -14.78 -7.67
CA PHE A 26 4.85 -15.11 -6.27
C PHE A 26 3.68 -14.29 -5.68
N ALA A 27 2.75 -14.96 -4.98
CA ALA A 27 1.58 -14.34 -4.37
C ALA A 27 1.34 -14.87 -2.95
N PHE A 28 0.70 -14.04 -2.11
CA PHE A 28 0.35 -14.38 -0.73
C PHE A 28 -1.14 -14.16 -0.50
N VAL A 29 -1.74 -14.94 0.40
CA VAL A 29 -3.11 -14.75 0.87
C VAL A 29 -3.10 -14.74 2.40
N PHE A 30 -3.53 -13.64 2.99
CA PHE A 30 -3.70 -13.51 4.44
C PHE A 30 -5.19 -13.64 4.79
N ASN A 31 -5.54 -14.65 5.58
CA ASN A 31 -6.91 -14.81 6.06
C ASN A 31 -7.11 -14.02 7.36
N THR A 32 -7.75 -12.86 7.25
CA THR A 32 -8.01 -11.96 8.38
C THR A 32 -8.95 -12.57 9.43
N ASN A 33 -9.79 -13.55 9.07
CA ASN A 33 -10.64 -14.27 10.03
C ASN A 33 -9.85 -15.19 10.97
N ARG A 34 -8.59 -15.50 10.63
CA ARG A 34 -7.70 -16.36 11.44
C ARG A 34 -6.54 -15.60 12.06
N CYS A 35 -6.37 -14.32 11.72
CA CYS A 35 -5.31 -13.50 12.25
C CYS A 35 -5.66 -13.11 13.69
N ILE A 36 -4.77 -13.45 14.63
CA ILE A 36 -4.93 -13.17 16.07
C ILE A 36 -3.99 -12.08 16.57
N GLY A 37 -3.33 -11.34 15.66
CA GLY A 37 -2.47 -10.22 16.06
C GLY A 37 -1.17 -10.58 16.80
N CYS A 38 -0.78 -11.85 16.89
CA CYS A 38 0.29 -12.31 17.79
C CYS A 38 1.73 -11.85 17.48
N GLN A 39 1.95 -11.05 16.42
CA GLN A 39 3.25 -10.52 15.99
C GLN A 39 4.36 -11.57 15.71
N THR A 40 4.03 -12.87 15.63
CA THR A 40 5.05 -13.92 15.40
C THR A 40 5.68 -13.78 14.01
N CYS A 41 4.90 -13.45 12.98
CA CYS A 41 5.43 -13.22 11.63
C CYS A 41 6.31 -11.96 11.55
N THR A 42 5.95 -10.91 12.31
CA THR A 42 6.74 -9.69 12.48
C THR A 42 8.12 -10.04 13.05
N MET A 43 8.15 -10.77 14.16
CA MET A 43 9.41 -11.12 14.82
C MET A 43 10.26 -12.10 14.04
N ALA A 44 9.66 -13.08 13.36
CA ALA A 44 10.39 -14.01 12.49
C ALA A 44 11.09 -13.27 11.34
N CYS A 45 10.42 -12.30 10.71
CA CYS A 45 11.02 -11.48 9.67
C CYS A 45 12.13 -10.58 10.23
N LYS A 46 11.87 -9.94 11.38
CA LYS A 46 12.82 -9.06 12.05
C LYS A 46 14.14 -9.76 12.40
N SER A 47 14.05 -10.90 13.07
CA SER A 47 15.22 -11.66 13.52
C SER A 47 16.02 -12.25 12.36
N THR A 48 15.38 -12.52 11.22
CA THR A 48 16.04 -13.07 10.04
C THR A 48 16.71 -12.00 9.18
N TRP A 49 16.05 -10.85 8.97
CA TRP A 49 16.42 -9.93 7.88
C TRP A 49 16.79 -8.51 8.32
N THR A 50 16.13 -7.97 9.35
CA THR A 50 16.24 -6.53 9.71
C THR A 50 16.79 -6.30 11.12
N PHE A 51 17.70 -7.17 11.56
CA PHE A 51 18.35 -7.10 12.88
C PHE A 51 19.63 -6.25 12.91
N ALA A 52 20.12 -5.78 11.75
CA ALA A 52 21.38 -5.04 11.68
C ALA A 52 21.21 -3.54 12.01
N LYS A 53 22.33 -2.88 12.31
CA LYS A 53 22.37 -1.45 12.61
C LYS A 53 21.80 -0.62 11.43
N GLY A 54 20.94 0.34 11.74
CA GLY A 54 20.23 1.16 10.75
C GLY A 54 18.95 0.51 10.20
N GLN A 55 18.60 -0.70 10.65
CA GLN A 55 17.38 -1.42 10.27
C GLN A 55 16.44 -1.62 11.46
N GLU A 56 16.71 -0.99 12.61
CA GLU A 56 15.97 -1.16 13.86
C GLU A 56 14.50 -0.79 13.69
N LEU A 57 14.24 0.29 12.94
CA LEU A 57 12.89 0.73 12.56
C LEU A 57 12.44 0.15 11.21
N MET A 58 12.94 -1.01 10.77
CA MET A 58 12.43 -1.69 9.59
C MET A 58 11.68 -2.95 10.00
N TRP A 59 10.35 -2.91 9.80
CA TRP A 59 9.45 -4.04 10.00
C TRP A 59 8.85 -4.45 8.65
N TRP A 60 9.64 -5.20 7.85
CA TRP A 60 9.20 -5.62 6.50
C TRP A 60 7.95 -6.49 6.51
N ASN A 61 7.75 -7.25 7.60
CA ASN A 61 6.49 -7.85 7.95
C ASN A 61 6.01 -7.16 9.23
N ASN A 62 4.82 -6.57 9.18
CA ASN A 62 4.23 -5.90 10.33
C ASN A 62 2.75 -6.26 10.43
N VAL A 63 2.21 -6.28 11.65
CA VAL A 63 0.79 -6.49 11.90
C VAL A 63 0.24 -5.26 12.60
N GLU A 64 -0.84 -4.71 12.03
CA GLU A 64 -1.54 -3.53 12.54
C GLU A 64 -2.92 -3.94 13.04
N SER A 65 -3.39 -3.34 14.14
CA SER A 65 -4.82 -3.24 14.38
C SER A 65 -5.44 -2.27 13.36
N LYS A 66 -6.68 -2.54 12.94
CA LYS A 66 -7.50 -1.63 12.13
C LYS A 66 -8.83 -1.41 12.86
N PRO A 67 -9.47 -0.23 12.74
CA PRO A 67 -9.16 0.86 11.81
C PRO A 67 -8.09 1.84 12.30
N TYR A 68 -7.70 1.76 13.58
CA TYR A 68 -6.72 2.63 14.19
C TYR A 68 -5.38 1.94 14.31
N GLY A 69 -4.30 2.72 14.19
CA GLY A 69 -2.97 2.15 14.09
C GLY A 69 -2.60 1.92 12.62
N SER A 70 -1.32 2.14 12.32
CA SER A 70 -0.71 1.98 11.00
C SER A 70 0.79 2.10 11.17
N TYR A 71 1.54 1.49 10.27
CA TYR A 71 2.98 1.59 10.25
C TYR A 71 3.51 1.78 8.82
N PRO A 72 4.00 2.97 8.46
CA PRO A 72 4.12 4.20 9.26
C PRO A 72 2.74 4.81 9.57
N GLN A 73 2.69 5.70 10.54
CA GLN A 73 1.42 6.24 11.06
C GLN A 73 0.54 6.89 9.96
N PHE A 74 -0.68 6.37 9.82
CA PHE A 74 -1.74 6.82 8.90
C PHE A 74 -1.36 6.84 7.41
N TRP A 75 -0.48 5.92 6.98
CA TRP A 75 0.01 5.88 5.60
C TRP A 75 -1.09 5.75 4.54
N ASP A 76 -2.14 4.98 4.84
CA ASP A 76 -3.27 4.70 3.97
C ASP A 76 -4.16 5.94 3.83
N VAL A 77 -4.56 6.55 4.95
CA VAL A 77 -5.40 7.76 4.96
C VAL A 77 -4.71 8.92 4.26
N LYS A 78 -3.42 9.16 4.52
CA LYS A 78 -2.66 10.25 3.89
C LYS A 78 -2.57 10.07 2.37
N LEU A 79 -2.35 8.85 1.89
CA LEU A 79 -2.33 8.59 0.45
C LEU A 79 -3.71 8.70 -0.20
N LEU A 80 -4.76 8.25 0.46
CA LEU A 80 -6.13 8.40 -0.03
C LEU A 80 -6.51 9.88 -0.12
N GLN A 81 -6.07 10.70 0.82
CA GLN A 81 -6.25 12.15 0.77
C GLN A 81 -5.54 12.77 -0.45
N LEU A 82 -4.29 12.40 -0.71
CA LEU A 82 -3.55 12.85 -1.89
C LEU A 82 -4.23 12.42 -3.20
N LEU A 83 -4.76 11.19 -3.26
CA LEU A 83 -5.50 10.69 -4.42
C LEU A 83 -6.82 11.46 -4.62
N HIS A 84 -7.53 11.76 -3.53
CA HIS A 84 -8.75 12.56 -3.58
C HIS A 84 -8.46 13.99 -4.08
N GLU A 85 -7.38 14.62 -3.64
CA GLU A 85 -6.95 15.94 -4.11
C GLU A 85 -6.59 15.95 -5.59
N ALA A 86 -5.96 14.87 -6.09
CA ALA A 86 -5.61 14.72 -7.50
C ALA A 86 -6.79 14.39 -8.42
N ASP A 87 -7.84 13.77 -7.88
CA ASP A 87 -8.99 13.27 -8.64
C ASP A 87 -10.29 13.30 -7.81
N PRO A 88 -10.81 14.50 -7.48
CA PRO A 88 -12.02 14.63 -6.65
C PRO A 88 -13.20 13.90 -7.30
N ASP A 89 -13.83 13.00 -6.55
CA ASP A 89 -14.95 12.14 -6.99
C ASP A 89 -14.68 11.27 -8.24
N GLY A 90 -13.41 11.13 -8.65
CA GLY A 90 -13.02 10.37 -9.83
C GLY A 90 -12.79 8.88 -9.56
N GLN A 91 -12.55 8.51 -8.30
CA GLN A 91 -12.26 7.13 -7.86
C GLN A 91 -13.51 6.22 -7.91
N LYS A 92 -13.99 5.93 -9.13
CA LYS A 92 -15.24 5.18 -9.40
C LYS A 92 -14.95 3.85 -10.06
N TRP A 93 -15.70 2.83 -9.64
CA TRP A 93 -15.67 1.50 -10.23
C TRP A 93 -16.93 1.24 -11.07
N ASN A 94 -16.77 0.98 -12.35
CA ASN A 94 -17.84 0.60 -13.26
C ASN A 94 -17.95 -0.93 -13.37
N ALA A 95 -18.74 -1.52 -12.48
CA ALA A 95 -19.00 -2.96 -12.48
C ALA A 95 -19.80 -3.42 -13.71
N ARG A 96 -20.59 -2.54 -14.35
CA ARG A 96 -21.41 -2.90 -15.53
C ARG A 96 -20.57 -3.18 -16.78
N ALA A 97 -19.30 -2.77 -16.77
CA ALA A 97 -18.34 -3.04 -17.83
C ALA A 97 -17.74 -4.47 -17.77
N ALA A 98 -18.05 -5.26 -16.73
CA ALA A 98 -17.49 -6.60 -16.57
C ALA A 98 -17.82 -7.49 -17.78
N GLY A 99 -16.79 -8.09 -18.39
CA GLY A 99 -16.95 -9.02 -19.52
C GLY A 99 -17.44 -8.39 -20.84
N LYS A 100 -17.44 -7.05 -20.96
CA LYS A 100 -17.90 -6.34 -22.18
C LYS A 100 -16.78 -5.49 -22.78
N ASN A 101 -16.63 -5.51 -24.11
CA ASN A 101 -15.88 -4.55 -24.93
C ASN A 101 -14.62 -3.94 -24.26
N GLY A 102 -13.66 -4.79 -23.87
CA GLY A 102 -12.38 -4.35 -23.29
C GLY A 102 -12.39 -4.09 -21.77
N GLY A 103 -13.53 -4.22 -21.10
CA GLY A 103 -13.64 -4.24 -19.65
C GLY A 103 -13.09 -5.54 -19.05
N GLY A 104 -12.38 -5.41 -17.93
CA GLY A 104 -11.77 -6.55 -17.24
C GLY A 104 -12.81 -7.50 -16.62
N PRO A 105 -12.37 -8.62 -16.03
CA PRO A 105 -13.26 -9.63 -15.45
C PRO A 105 -14.16 -9.07 -14.34
N TYR A 106 -13.73 -8.01 -13.66
CA TYR A 106 -14.44 -7.39 -12.54
C TYR A 106 -15.12 -6.06 -12.90
N GLY A 107 -15.03 -5.63 -14.15
CA GLY A 107 -15.43 -4.29 -14.58
C GLY A 107 -14.25 -3.43 -14.97
N LYS A 108 -14.45 -2.12 -14.87
CA LYS A 108 -13.44 -1.11 -15.22
C LYS A 108 -13.33 -0.07 -14.12
N PHE A 109 -12.10 0.25 -13.72
CA PHE A 109 -11.81 1.37 -12.84
C PHE A 109 -11.66 2.65 -13.67
N ASP A 110 -12.50 3.64 -13.41
CA ASP A 110 -12.50 4.90 -14.18
C ASP A 110 -11.66 6.01 -13.51
N GLY A 111 -11.25 5.82 -12.25
CA GLY A 111 -10.41 6.79 -11.52
C GLY A 111 -8.95 6.78 -11.94
N LYS A 112 -8.20 7.80 -11.52
CA LYS A 112 -6.75 7.89 -11.76
C LYS A 112 -5.96 6.93 -10.87
N THR A 113 -4.93 6.31 -11.46
CA THR A 113 -3.88 5.58 -10.73
C THR A 113 -2.89 6.54 -10.09
N ILE A 114 -2.04 6.06 -9.17
CA ILE A 114 -0.94 6.86 -8.60
C ILE A 114 0.03 7.41 -9.66
N PHE A 115 0.13 6.78 -10.83
CA PHE A 115 0.97 7.24 -11.94
C PHE A 115 0.32 8.42 -12.69
N GLU A 116 -0.98 8.30 -12.97
CA GLU A 116 -1.76 9.33 -13.67
C GLU A 116 -2.06 10.53 -12.74
N ALA A 117 -2.31 10.27 -11.46
CA ALA A 117 -2.56 11.29 -10.46
C ALA A 117 -1.30 12.14 -10.18
N ALA A 118 -0.10 11.56 -10.27
CA ALA A 118 1.16 12.30 -10.18
C ALA A 118 1.27 13.39 -11.25
N GLU A 119 0.61 13.20 -12.40
CA GLU A 119 0.63 14.21 -13.46
C GLU A 119 -0.24 15.44 -13.15
N THR A 120 -1.22 15.27 -12.27
CA THR A 120 -2.17 16.34 -11.90
C THR A 120 -1.56 17.25 -10.83
N LEU A 121 -0.88 16.67 -9.85
CA LEU A 121 -0.25 17.40 -8.74
C LEU A 121 1.24 17.71 -8.99
N LYS A 122 1.65 17.86 -10.26
CA LYS A 122 3.06 18.13 -10.62
C LYS A 122 3.55 19.40 -9.91
N ASP A 123 4.41 19.22 -8.91
CA ASP A 123 5.26 20.28 -8.41
C ASP A 123 6.33 20.58 -9.47
N PRO A 124 6.38 21.78 -10.07
CA PRO A 124 7.38 22.14 -11.08
C PRO A 124 8.83 21.98 -10.60
N LYS A 125 9.03 21.97 -9.27
CA LYS A 125 10.35 21.84 -8.63
C LYS A 125 10.72 20.40 -8.30
N GLN A 126 9.79 19.45 -8.41
CA GLN A 126 10.04 18.04 -8.08
C GLN A 126 9.67 17.11 -9.24
N ALA A 127 10.66 16.34 -9.69
CA ALA A 127 10.43 15.26 -10.64
C ALA A 127 9.72 14.08 -9.94
N GLN A 128 8.38 14.16 -9.83
CA GLN A 128 7.54 13.11 -9.26
C GLN A 128 6.88 12.30 -10.38
N ARG A 129 7.25 11.01 -10.49
CA ARG A 129 6.68 10.07 -11.48
C ARG A 129 5.49 9.28 -10.95
N VAL A 130 5.32 9.29 -9.63
CA VAL A 130 4.34 8.48 -8.91
C VAL A 130 3.85 9.33 -7.74
N LEU A 131 2.54 9.48 -7.60
CA LEU A 131 1.95 10.19 -6.48
C LEU A 131 2.32 9.49 -5.18
N GLY A 132 2.80 10.27 -4.22
CA GLY A 132 3.13 9.77 -2.91
C GLY A 132 3.69 10.86 -2.01
N TYR A 133 4.08 10.45 -0.82
CA TYR A 133 4.68 11.33 0.19
C TYR A 133 5.75 10.57 0.93
N LEU A 134 6.77 11.27 1.39
CA LEU A 134 7.82 10.70 2.22
C LEU A 134 7.38 10.80 3.70
N PRO A 135 7.14 9.67 4.41
CA PRO A 135 6.82 9.72 5.83
C PRO A 135 7.95 10.33 6.63
N THR A 136 7.62 11.07 7.68
CA THR A 136 8.63 11.61 8.60
C THR A 136 9.21 10.51 9.49
N ASP A 137 10.36 10.77 10.11
CA ASP A 137 11.00 9.80 11.00
C ASP A 137 10.11 9.48 12.21
N GLU A 138 9.35 10.46 12.72
CA GLU A 138 8.41 10.29 13.82
C GLU A 138 7.34 9.24 13.50
N GLU A 139 6.85 9.21 12.25
CA GLU A 139 5.84 8.24 11.81
C GLU A 139 6.33 6.77 11.87
N TRP A 140 7.65 6.56 11.91
CA TRP A 140 8.27 5.23 11.97
C TRP A 140 8.63 4.77 13.39
N THR A 141 8.60 5.67 14.37
CA THR A 141 9.14 5.41 15.73
C THR A 141 8.32 4.42 16.56
N SER A 142 7.03 4.30 16.26
CA SER A 142 6.07 3.58 17.11
C SER A 142 5.30 2.54 16.29
N PRO A 143 5.92 1.42 15.90
CA PRO A 143 5.22 0.31 15.27
C PRO A 143 4.14 -0.21 16.22
N ASN A 144 3.00 -0.62 15.67
CA ASN A 144 1.87 -1.18 16.43
C ASN A 144 1.29 -0.24 17.51
N ILE A 145 1.48 1.08 17.38
CA ILE A 145 0.77 2.06 18.21
C ILE A 145 -0.74 1.93 17.95
N TYR A 146 -1.53 1.99 19.02
CA TYR A 146 -2.98 1.73 19.02
C TYR A 146 -3.37 0.25 18.80
N GLU A 147 -2.49 -0.70 19.11
CA GLU A 147 -2.85 -2.12 19.21
C GLU A 147 -4.10 -2.32 20.07
N GLU A 148 -5.03 -3.13 19.56
CA GLU A 148 -6.32 -3.47 20.19
C GLU A 148 -7.18 -2.25 20.59
N THR A 149 -6.85 -1.06 20.08
CA THR A 149 -7.59 0.15 20.36
C THR A 149 -8.73 0.27 19.35
N ALA A 150 -9.91 -0.25 19.73
CA ALA A 150 -11.14 -0.01 19.00
C ALA A 150 -11.88 1.19 19.63
N ALA A 151 -11.34 2.41 19.50
CA ALA A 151 -11.93 3.58 20.13
C ALA A 151 -13.21 4.03 19.41
N GLY A 152 -14.36 3.45 19.79
CA GLY A 152 -15.67 4.10 19.66
C GLY A 152 -15.79 5.24 20.69
N ARG A 153 -16.71 6.19 20.47
CA ARG A 153 -17.07 7.16 21.53
C ARG A 153 -17.65 6.40 22.72
N LEU A 154 -16.88 6.24 23.80
CA LEU A 154 -17.44 5.95 25.12
C LEU A 154 -18.18 7.21 25.58
N ARG A 155 -19.52 7.16 25.70
CA ARG A 155 -20.33 8.30 26.16
C ARG A 155 -20.23 8.54 27.67
N GLY A 156 -19.50 7.70 28.40
CA GLY A 156 -19.17 7.87 29.82
C GLY A 156 -18.48 6.63 30.40
N PRO A 157 -17.96 6.71 31.63
CA PRO A 157 -17.48 5.54 32.36
C PRO A 157 -18.69 4.64 32.67
N ASN A 158 -18.71 3.41 32.17
CA ASN A 158 -19.74 2.37 32.37
C ASN A 158 -21.00 2.40 31.48
N ASP A 159 -21.00 3.11 30.35
CA ASP A 159 -22.08 2.99 29.36
C ASP A 159 -21.88 1.75 28.45
N TRP A 160 -22.19 0.57 29.00
CA TRP A 160 -22.19 -0.73 28.30
C TRP A 160 -23.60 -1.18 27.89
N THR A 161 -24.57 -0.25 27.88
CA THR A 161 -26.00 -0.58 27.93
C THR A 161 -26.63 -1.02 26.61
N GLU A 162 -25.93 -0.82 25.49
CA GLU A 162 -26.45 -1.19 24.17
C GLU A 162 -25.67 -2.37 23.58
N SER A 163 -26.35 -3.53 23.50
CA SER A 163 -25.90 -4.63 22.67
C SER A 163 -25.80 -4.17 21.21
N VAL A 164 -24.63 -4.34 20.60
CA VAL A 164 -24.39 -4.12 19.17
C VAL A 164 -25.40 -4.91 18.34
N GLN A 165 -26.25 -4.21 17.57
CA GLN A 165 -27.08 -4.80 16.53
C GLN A 165 -26.46 -4.48 15.16
N LEU A 166 -26.43 -5.47 14.27
CA LEU A 166 -26.11 -5.22 12.87
C LEU A 166 -27.09 -4.18 12.29
N PRO A 167 -26.62 -3.22 11.48
CA PRO A 167 -25.34 -3.20 10.77
C PRO A 167 -24.20 -2.43 11.47
N GLU A 168 -24.41 -1.95 12.69
CA GLU A 168 -23.53 -0.96 13.33
C GLU A 168 -22.61 -1.61 14.37
N HIS A 169 -21.43 -2.08 13.93
CA HIS A 169 -20.35 -2.36 14.86
C HIS A 169 -19.84 -1.04 15.46
N LYS A 170 -20.28 -0.69 16.68
CA LYS A 170 -19.85 0.55 17.37
C LYS A 170 -18.38 0.52 17.78
N VAL A 171 -17.87 -0.67 18.09
CA VAL A 171 -16.49 -0.95 18.48
C VAL A 171 -16.08 -2.21 17.74
N TRP A 172 -15.14 -2.08 16.80
CA TRP A 172 -14.57 -3.21 16.08
C TRP A 172 -13.09 -2.99 15.87
N CYS A 173 -12.34 -4.08 15.91
CA CYS A 173 -11.01 -4.12 15.33
C CYS A 173 -10.76 -5.48 14.68
N PHE A 174 -9.80 -5.51 13.76
CA PHE A 174 -9.19 -6.75 13.28
C PHE A 174 -7.70 -6.51 13.04
N HIS A 175 -6.95 -7.59 12.87
CA HIS A 175 -5.51 -7.53 12.65
C HIS A 175 -5.17 -7.69 11.17
N LEU A 176 -4.37 -6.78 10.65
CA LEU A 176 -3.92 -6.75 9.27
C LEU A 176 -2.41 -6.96 9.22
N ALA A 177 -1.99 -8.17 8.85
CA ALA A 177 -0.60 -8.45 8.51
C ALA A 177 -0.29 -7.88 7.12
N ARG A 178 0.83 -7.17 6.99
CA ARG A 178 1.29 -6.56 5.73
C ARG A 178 2.76 -6.86 5.48
N ILE A 179 3.08 -6.96 4.19
CA ILE A 179 4.41 -7.13 3.63
C ILE A 179 4.51 -6.35 2.31
N CYS A 180 5.68 -6.35 1.67
CA CYS A 180 5.78 -5.91 0.29
C CYS A 180 4.86 -6.74 -0.61
N ASN A 181 4.02 -6.08 -1.41
CA ASN A 181 3.05 -6.74 -2.30
C ASN A 181 3.67 -7.25 -3.62
N HIS A 182 4.96 -6.98 -3.87
CA HIS A 182 5.65 -7.33 -5.12
C HIS A 182 4.81 -7.06 -6.39
N CYS A 183 4.22 -5.87 -6.46
CA CYS A 183 3.18 -5.49 -7.41
C CYS A 183 3.54 -5.83 -8.88
N THR A 184 2.52 -6.06 -9.72
CA THR A 184 2.70 -6.17 -11.18
C THR A 184 3.29 -4.90 -11.77
N TYR A 185 2.81 -3.74 -11.30
CA TYR A 185 3.31 -2.42 -11.68
C TYR A 185 3.79 -1.65 -10.44
N PRO A 186 5.04 -1.87 -9.97
CA PRO A 186 5.52 -1.29 -8.72
C PRO A 186 5.76 0.23 -8.83
N GLY A 187 5.18 0.99 -7.89
CA GLY A 187 5.45 2.42 -7.74
C GLY A 187 6.91 2.73 -7.36
N CYS A 188 7.50 1.90 -6.52
CA CYS A 188 8.91 2.04 -6.12
C CYS A 188 9.87 1.91 -7.31
N LEU A 189 9.63 0.95 -8.20
CA LEU A 189 10.41 0.72 -9.43
C LEU A 189 10.25 1.90 -10.40
N ALA A 190 9.02 2.36 -10.60
CA ALA A 190 8.69 3.54 -11.41
C ALA A 190 9.42 4.82 -10.96
N ALA A 191 9.60 4.99 -9.65
CA ALA A 191 10.15 6.21 -9.07
C ALA A 191 11.68 6.22 -8.93
N CYS A 192 12.36 5.06 -8.92
CA CYS A 192 13.80 5.02 -8.67
C CYS A 192 14.61 5.65 -9.83
N PRO A 193 15.30 6.80 -9.64
CA PRO A 193 16.01 7.47 -10.72
C PRO A 193 17.27 6.71 -11.19
N ARG A 194 17.78 5.80 -10.37
CA ARG A 194 18.96 4.96 -10.68
C ARG A 194 18.61 3.57 -11.21
N GLN A 195 17.32 3.25 -11.31
CA GLN A 195 16.85 1.92 -11.69
C GLN A 195 17.50 0.81 -10.83
N ALA A 196 17.74 1.10 -9.55
CA ALA A 196 18.29 0.14 -8.58
C ALA A 196 17.23 -0.87 -8.13
N ILE A 197 15.95 -0.60 -8.38
CA ILE A 197 14.85 -1.50 -8.09
C ILE A 197 14.53 -2.27 -9.37
N TYR A 198 14.39 -3.58 -9.25
CA TYR A 198 14.05 -4.46 -10.37
C TYR A 198 13.06 -5.53 -9.92
N LYS A 199 12.32 -6.07 -10.88
CA LYS A 199 11.41 -7.19 -10.70
C LYS A 199 12.03 -8.41 -11.37
N ARG A 200 12.22 -9.49 -10.62
CA ARG A 200 12.85 -10.72 -11.11
C ARG A 200 11.98 -11.37 -12.19
N PRO A 201 12.54 -11.70 -13.37
CA PRO A 201 11.77 -12.28 -14.48
C PRO A 201 11.26 -13.70 -14.19
N GLU A 202 11.90 -14.44 -13.28
CA GLU A 202 11.52 -15.81 -12.97
C GLU A 202 10.31 -15.91 -12.03
N ASP A 203 10.21 -15.07 -10.99
CA ASP A 203 9.23 -15.22 -9.91
C ASP A 203 8.47 -13.95 -9.53
N GLY A 204 8.76 -12.82 -10.19
CA GLY A 204 8.08 -11.56 -9.98
C GLY A 204 8.40 -10.88 -8.65
N ILE A 205 9.40 -11.35 -7.89
CA ILE A 205 9.84 -10.69 -6.66
C ILE A 205 10.52 -9.36 -7.02
N VAL A 206 10.10 -8.30 -6.33
CA VAL A 206 10.69 -6.96 -6.47
C VAL A 206 11.79 -6.79 -5.44
N LEU A 207 13.00 -6.46 -5.89
CA LEU A 207 14.19 -6.30 -5.06
C LEU A 207 14.84 -4.93 -5.27
N ILE A 208 15.61 -4.51 -4.27
CA ILE A 208 16.46 -3.32 -4.32
C ILE A 208 17.92 -3.77 -4.36
N ASP A 209 18.60 -3.49 -5.46
CA ASP A 209 20.05 -3.69 -5.61
C ASP A 209 20.81 -2.71 -4.71
N GLN A 210 21.38 -3.25 -3.63
CA GLN A 210 22.14 -2.48 -2.64
C GLN A 210 23.42 -1.86 -3.21
N SER A 211 24.01 -2.46 -4.26
CA SER A 211 25.23 -1.93 -4.90
C SER A 211 24.94 -0.70 -5.78
N ARG A 212 23.74 -0.63 -6.36
CA ARG A 212 23.29 0.48 -7.22
C ARG A 212 22.56 1.57 -6.45
N CYS A 213 21.98 1.24 -5.30
CA CYS A 213 21.22 2.17 -4.46
C CYS A 213 22.12 3.28 -3.90
N ARG A 214 21.61 4.52 -3.88
CA ARG A 214 22.29 5.70 -3.33
C ARG A 214 21.40 6.51 -2.37
N GLY A 215 20.30 5.92 -1.87
CA GLY A 215 19.50 6.53 -0.81
C GLY A 215 18.67 7.75 -1.21
N TYR A 216 18.28 7.90 -2.49
CA TYR A 216 17.43 9.04 -2.93
C TYR A 216 16.03 9.06 -2.33
N ARG A 217 15.57 7.95 -1.69
CA ARG A 217 14.27 7.81 -1.03
C ARG A 217 13.02 8.03 -1.88
N LYS A 218 13.14 8.29 -3.19
CA LYS A 218 12.00 8.38 -4.12
C LYS A 218 11.16 7.10 -4.18
N CYS A 219 11.75 5.93 -3.93
CA CYS A 219 11.00 4.69 -3.82
C CYS A 219 10.13 4.61 -2.55
N VAL A 220 10.58 5.21 -1.44
CA VAL A 220 9.82 5.28 -0.18
C VAL A 220 8.64 6.23 -0.35
N GLU A 221 8.88 7.39 -0.97
CA GLU A 221 7.83 8.36 -1.31
C GLU A 221 6.74 7.73 -2.18
N ALA A 222 7.15 7.04 -3.25
CA ALA A 222 6.26 6.50 -4.28
C ALA A 222 5.54 5.19 -3.91
N CYS A 223 6.02 4.44 -2.92
CA CYS A 223 5.35 3.21 -2.52
C CYS A 223 4.01 3.57 -1.85
N PRO A 224 2.87 3.11 -2.40
CA PRO A 224 1.59 3.37 -1.78
C PRO A 224 1.40 2.54 -0.50
N TYR A 225 2.21 1.53 -0.23
CA TYR A 225 2.12 0.68 0.97
C TYR A 225 3.16 1.01 2.05
N LYS A 226 4.01 1.99 1.75
CA LYS A 226 5.22 2.36 2.50
C LYS A 226 6.11 1.15 2.76
#